data_AF-A0A2W7I4X3-F1
#
_entry.id   AF-A0A2W7I4X3-F1
#
_cell.length_a   1.000
_cell.length_b   1.000
_cell.length_c   1.000
_cell.angle_alpha   90.00
_cell.angle_beta   90.00
_cell.angle_gamma   90.00
#
_symmetry.space_group_name_H-M   'P 1'
#
loop_
_entity.id
_entity.type
_entity.pdbx_description
1 polymer ?
#
loop_
_entity_poly.entity_id
_entity_poly.type
_entity_poly.pdbx_seq_one_letter_code
_entity_poly.pdbx_strand_id
1 'polypeptide(L)' 'MTKPLNEIIKEKWKRLVGPAQIVWHELSIKELLKSDGDLDKLIVLVHTRCGMTKEEARKQIVSFFERHRTT' A
#
# COMPACT_ATOMS: atom_id res chain seq x y z
N MET A 1 -4.13 -15.31 18.43
CA MET A 1 -3.03 -14.39 18.08
C MET A 1 -3.47 -13.55 16.89
N THR A 2 -3.55 -12.23 17.04
CA THR A 2 -3.90 -11.31 15.96
C THR A 2 -2.70 -11.16 15.03
N LYS A 3 -2.83 -11.57 13.76
CA LYS A 3 -1.77 -11.36 12.76
C LYS A 3 -1.43 -9.86 12.66
N PRO A 4 -0.15 -9.47 12.65
CA PRO A 4 0.25 -8.08 12.49
C PRO A 4 -0.18 -7.55 11.11
N LEU A 5 -0.43 -6.24 11.04
CA LEU A 5 -1.00 -5.59 9.84
C LEU A 5 -0.13 -5.82 8.60
N ASN A 6 1.20 -5.80 8.75
CA ASN A 6 2.15 -6.05 7.67
C ASN A 6 1.99 -7.44 7.00
N GLU A 7 1.67 -8.49 7.78
CA GLU A 7 1.42 -9.82 7.23
C GLU A 7 0.12 -9.86 6.43
N ILE A 8 -0.94 -9.25 6.96
CA ILE A 8 -2.25 -9.15 6.29
C ILE A 8 -2.11 -8.38 4.98
N ILE A 9 -1.31 -7.31 4.99
CA ILE A 9 -0.99 -6.54 3.79
C ILE A 9 -0.33 -7.44 2.75
N LYS A 10 0.76 -8.13 3.10
CA LYS A 10 1.46 -9.02 2.17
C LYS A 10 0.55 -10.10 1.59
N GLU A 11 -0.29 -10.71 2.43
CA GLU A 11 -1.22 -11.76 2.02
C GLU A 11 -2.29 -11.23 1.05
N LYS A 12 -2.90 -10.07 1.34
CA LYS A 12 -3.96 -9.47 0.51
C LYS A 12 -3.42 -8.62 -0.65
N TRP A 13 -2.13 -8.28 -0.68
CA TRP A 13 -1.58 -7.25 -1.57
C TRP A 13 -1.91 -7.48 -3.04
N LYS A 14 -1.69 -8.69 -3.55
CA LYS A 14 -1.96 -9.03 -4.96
C LYS A 14 -3.40 -8.70 -5.40
N ARG A 15 -4.39 -8.84 -4.50
CA ARG A 15 -5.79 -8.48 -4.78
C ARG A 15 -6.03 -6.98 -4.64
N LEU A 16 -5.32 -6.34 -3.73
CA LEU A 16 -5.44 -4.91 -3.43
C LEU A 16 -4.65 -4.01 -4.39
N VAL A 17 -3.75 -4.54 -5.23
CA VAL A 17 -2.98 -3.78 -6.22
C VAL A 17 -3.89 -3.02 -7.20
N GLY A 18 -5.02 -3.60 -7.62
CA GLY A 18 -5.98 -2.92 -8.51
C GLY A 18 -6.59 -1.68 -7.85
N PRO A 19 -7.26 -1.83 -6.69
CA PRO A 19 -7.76 -0.68 -5.92
C PRO A 19 -6.66 0.32 -5.55
N ALA A 20 -5.46 -0.16 -5.22
CA ALA A 20 -4.30 0.68 -4.92
C ALA A 20 -3.89 1.54 -6.12
N GLN A 21 -3.93 1.01 -7.34
CA GLN A 21 -3.66 1.78 -8.55
C GLN A 21 -4.70 2.88 -8.77
N ILE A 22 -5.96 2.65 -8.40
CA ILE A 22 -7.02 3.65 -8.51
C ILE A 22 -6.77 4.80 -7.52
N VAL A 23 -6.36 4.48 -6.28
CA VAL A 23 -6.04 5.48 -5.25
C VAL A 23 -4.78 6.25 -5.61
N TRP A 24 -3.72 5.54 -5.99
CA TRP A 24 -2.46 6.10 -6.43
C TRP A 24 -2.36 6.02 -7.94
N HIS A 25 -3.15 6.83 -8.66
CA HIS A 25 -3.23 6.82 -10.12
C HIS A 25 -1.88 7.11 -10.81
N GLU A 26 -0.93 7.72 -10.11
CA GLU A 26 0.43 7.96 -10.60
C GLU A 26 1.31 6.71 -10.58
N LEU A 27 0.92 5.69 -9.81
CA LEU A 27 1.65 4.43 -9.70
C LEU A 27 1.11 3.41 -10.70
N SER A 28 2.03 2.77 -11.40
CA SER A 28 1.67 1.63 -12.26
C SER A 28 1.50 0.35 -11.46
N ILE A 29 0.59 -0.55 -11.88
CA ILE A 29 0.43 -1.90 -11.31
C ILE A 29 1.77 -2.63 -11.18
N LYS A 30 2.67 -2.49 -12.16
CA LYS A 30 4.00 -3.12 -12.14
C LYS A 30 4.87 -2.60 -10.98
N GLU A 31 4.79 -1.31 -10.66
CA GLU A 31 5.55 -0.73 -9.54
C GLU A 31 4.96 -1.14 -8.20
N LEU A 32 3.63 -1.14 -8.10
CA LEU A 32 2.92 -1.65 -6.94
C LEU A 32 3.25 -3.12 -6.69
N LEU A 33 3.29 -3.98 -7.71
CA LEU A 33 3.67 -5.38 -7.55
C LEU A 33 5.12 -5.56 -7.08
N LYS A 34 6.06 -4.70 -7.50
CA LYS A 34 7.47 -4.76 -7.02
C LYS A 34 7.63 -4.51 -5.52
N SER A 35 6.66 -3.83 -4.91
CA SER A 35 6.68 -3.62 -3.45
C SER A 35 6.35 -4.90 -2.67
N ASP A 36 5.73 -5.91 -3.30
CA ASP A 36 5.35 -7.20 -2.69
C ASP A 36 4.57 -7.06 -1.36
N GLY A 37 3.77 -6.00 -1.24
CA GLY A 37 2.99 -5.71 -0.04
C GLY A 37 3.85 -5.29 1.16
N ASP A 38 5.08 -4.86 0.91
CA ASP A 38 5.93 -4.32 1.95
C ASP A 38 5.58 -2.86 2.23
N LEU A 39 5.20 -2.58 3.47
CA LEU A 39 4.75 -1.26 3.90
C LEU A 39 5.83 -0.20 3.67
N ASP A 40 7.09 -0.46 4.01
CA ASP A 40 8.15 0.53 3.86
C ASP A 40 8.49 0.77 2.38
N LYS A 41 8.48 -0.28 1.55
CA LYS A 41 8.63 -0.10 0.09
C LYS A 41 7.50 0.73 -0.50
N LEU A 42 6.26 0.49 -0.06
CA LEU A 42 5.10 1.27 -0.50
C LEU A 42 5.21 2.73 -0.08
N ILE A 43 5.63 3.00 1.15
CA ILE A 43 5.83 4.37 1.66
C ILE A 43 6.85 5.10 0.79
N VAL A 44 7.99 4.48 0.52
CA VAL A 44 9.03 5.08 -0.34
C VAL A 44 8.51 5.31 -1.75
N LEU A 45 7.79 4.35 -2.32
CA LEU A 45 7.24 4.44 -3.67
C LEU A 45 6.21 5.58 -3.78
N VAL A 46 5.24 5.63 -2.87
CA VAL A 46 4.18 6.65 -2.84
C VAL A 46 4.77 8.03 -2.55
N HIS A 47 5.67 8.16 -1.58
CA HIS A 47 6.38 9.41 -1.28
C HIS A 47 7.10 9.96 -2.52
N THR A 48 7.84 9.10 -3.22
CA THR A 48 8.68 9.51 -4.36
C THR A 48 7.84 9.88 -5.58
N ARG A 49 6.76 9.15 -5.82
CA ARG A 49 5.93 9.32 -7.01
C ARG A 49 4.91 10.44 -6.85
N CYS A 50 4.16 10.43 -5.76
CA CYS A 50 3.11 11.41 -5.48
C CYS A 50 3.63 12.73 -4.87
N GLY A 51 4.93 12.87 -4.63
CA GLY A 51 5.53 14.10 -4.12
C GLY A 51 5.06 14.52 -2.72
N MET A 52 4.68 13.55 -1.87
CA MET A 52 4.18 13.80 -0.51
C MET A 52 5.20 13.39 0.55
N THR A 53 5.01 13.78 1.82
CA THR A 53 5.92 13.38 2.91
C THR A 53 5.79 11.89 3.24
N LYS A 54 6.83 11.29 3.84
CA LYS A 54 6.82 9.87 4.24
C LYS A 54 5.69 9.57 5.24
N GLU A 55 5.44 10.46 6.19
CA GLU A 55 4.33 10.37 7.14
C GLU A 55 2.98 10.34 6.44
N GLU A 56 2.77 11.19 5.43
CA GLU A 56 1.51 11.24 4.70
C GLU A 56 1.30 9.99 3.85
N ALA A 57 2.36 9.54 3.16
CA ALA A 57 2.35 8.27 2.44
C ALA A 57 2.01 7.10 3.39
N ARG A 58 2.64 7.04 4.56
CA ARG A 58 2.36 6.03 5.59
C ARG A 58 0.89 6.06 6.03
N LYS A 59 0.34 7.24 6.32
CA LYS A 59 -1.08 7.37 6.70
C LYS A 59 -2.02 6.89 5.61
N GLN A 60 -1.77 7.25 4.35
CA GLN A 60 -2.60 6.81 3.23
C GLN A 60 -2.57 5.28 3.08
N ILE A 61 -1.38 4.69 3.15
CA ILE A 61 -1.21 3.25 2.99
C ILE A 61 -1.89 2.51 4.14
N VAL A 62 -1.67 2.93 5.40
CA VAL A 62 -2.33 2.33 6.57
C VAL A 62 -3.84 2.48 6.47
N SER A 63 -4.35 3.67 6.16
CA SER A 63 -5.80 3.93 6.00
C SER A 63 -6.42 3.08 4.89
N PHE A 64 -5.73 2.92 3.77
CA PHE A 64 -6.16 2.05 2.67
C PHE A 64 -6.30 0.59 3.14
N PHE A 65 -5.29 0.06 3.84
CA PHE A 65 -5.34 -1.32 4.31
C PHE A 65 -6.31 -1.56 5.46
N GLU A 66 -6.50 -0.59 6.35
CA GLU A 66 -7.53 -0.65 7.40
C GLU A 66 -8.93 -0.73 6.78
N ARG A 67 -9.21 0.05 5.73
CA ARG A 67 -10.48 -0.04 4.99
C ARG A 67 -10.71 -1.41 4.34
N HIS A 68 -9.63 -2.05 3.87
CA HIS A 68 -9.67 -3.37 3.24
C HIS A 68 -9.39 -4.54 4.21
N ARG A 69 -9.28 -4.27 5.52
CA ARG A 69 -9.05 -5.28 6.55
C ARG A 69 -10.28 -6.17 6.75
N THR A 70 -11.47 -5.57 6.75
CA THR A 70 -12.76 -6.20 7.10
C THR A 70 -13.59 -6.72 5.93
N THR A 71 -13.14 -6.50 4.68
CA THR A 71 -13.73 -7.11 3.48
C THR A 71 -12.97 -8.38 3.08
#